data_AF-A0A166EAL2-F1
#
_entry.id   AF-A0A166EAL2-F1
#
_cell.length_a   1.000
_cell.length_b   1.000
_cell.length_c   1.000
_cell.angle_alpha   90.00
_cell.angle_beta   90.00
_cell.angle_gamma   90.00
#
_symmetry.space_group_name_H-M   'P 1'
#
loop_
_entity.id
_entity.type
_entity.pdbx_description
1 polymer ?
#
loop_
_entity_poly.entity_id
_entity_poly.type
_entity_poly.pdbx_seq_one_letter_code
_entity_poly.pdbx_strand_id
1 'polypeptide(L)'
;MPDSDLSDTFRRYGLLIPVLAGLCLLVSPQLSVADDLTPKNETSDKTDIIVTPQQDGGVHIDEMRQSKCAVIIDDFDEYPSASNWDIHRMNRPENFQIESDVVRDGGHALAITVFGDDELDSEGNLKNELWEARQTRCNFGDEVWYSFSFKIAGTVWPAGSTRWVIGQWKEDSGGSPFLAQRFDNGVFHITVQHNDIRKLVVQAEGSYQQDFKGFSRELQQMLSLDRQGFRNRNDASRTSDEFLGSGLSIPELKKAIETQDTSKFPFLADPQTYSDYPGIQIELSDDPVLPDPTTGWVDMRYRVKGSRVGQGIIEIWANNRFIARVTGYIGNDEFAGKTQYFKFGHYRDYDRDDLQSTVYLDRFRRGPHRSDVD
;
A
#
# COMPACT_ATOMS: atom_id res chain seq x y z
N MET A 1 -46.26 17.10 -2.89
CA MET A 1 -47.30 16.07 -2.71
C MET A 1 -46.68 14.72 -3.01
N PRO A 2 -47.07 13.69 -2.25
CA PRO A 2 -46.07 12.86 -1.58
C PRO A 2 -46.25 11.36 -1.89
N ASP A 3 -45.37 10.58 -1.25
CA ASP A 3 -45.64 9.26 -0.67
C ASP A 3 -45.92 8.09 -1.62
N SER A 4 -45.04 7.07 -1.58
CA SER A 4 -45.28 5.79 -0.87
C SER A 4 -45.78 4.73 -1.86
N ASP A 5 -45.60 3.42 -1.73
CA ASP A 5 -45.30 2.57 -0.57
C ASP A 5 -44.80 1.23 -1.16
N LEU A 6 -43.70 0.67 -0.66
CA LEU A 6 -43.64 -0.39 0.36
C LEU A 6 -44.25 -1.74 -0.01
N SER A 7 -43.44 -2.75 0.33
CA SER A 7 -43.85 -4.09 0.79
C SER A 7 -44.45 -5.00 -0.29
N ASP A 8 -44.34 -6.32 -0.26
CA ASP A 8 -44.18 -7.23 0.86
C ASP A 8 -43.97 -8.62 0.24
N THR A 9 -43.03 -9.45 0.70
CA THR A 9 -43.32 -10.90 0.83
C THR A 9 -42.28 -11.62 1.70
N PHE A 10 -42.68 -11.89 2.95
CA PHE A 10 -42.16 -12.97 3.77
C PHE A 10 -43.27 -14.02 4.00
N ARG A 11 -42.84 -15.27 4.26
CA ARG A 11 -43.60 -16.47 4.73
C ARG A 11 -44.34 -17.26 3.62
N ARG A 12 -44.42 -18.61 3.62
CA ARG A 12 -44.42 -19.64 4.68
C ARG A 12 -44.15 -21.05 4.07
N TYR A 13 -43.46 -21.88 4.85
CA TYR A 13 -43.67 -23.31 5.18
C TYR A 13 -44.24 -24.33 4.18
N GLY A 14 -43.62 -25.53 4.18
CA GLY A 14 -44.29 -26.80 3.84
C GLY A 14 -43.36 -28.03 3.89
N LEU A 15 -43.49 -28.83 4.95
CA LEU A 15 -42.88 -30.15 5.16
C LEU A 15 -43.15 -31.14 4.01
N LEU A 16 -42.23 -32.10 3.79
CA LEU A 16 -42.58 -33.48 3.39
C LEU A 16 -41.47 -34.48 3.80
N ILE A 17 -41.87 -35.44 4.65
CA ILE A 17 -41.17 -36.68 5.03
C ILE A 17 -41.66 -37.80 4.08
N PRO A 18 -40.83 -38.78 3.72
CA PRO A 18 -41.13 -40.14 4.17
C PRO A 18 -39.90 -40.88 4.72
N VAL A 19 -40.17 -41.58 5.83
CA VAL A 19 -39.38 -42.67 6.42
C VAL A 19 -39.65 -43.94 5.62
N LEU A 20 -38.61 -44.74 5.36
CA LEU A 20 -38.77 -46.19 5.17
C LEU A 20 -37.58 -46.92 5.78
N ALA A 21 -37.93 -47.84 6.68
CA ALA A 21 -37.06 -48.58 7.58
C ALA A 21 -36.66 -49.95 7.03
N GLY A 22 -35.60 -50.52 7.60
CA GLY A 22 -35.35 -51.96 7.67
C GLY A 22 -33.99 -52.38 7.11
N LEU A 23 -33.24 -53.31 7.70
CA LEU A 23 -33.34 -54.04 8.96
C LEU A 23 -31.97 -54.74 9.14
N CYS A 24 -31.46 -54.77 10.37
CA CYS A 24 -30.42 -55.62 10.99
C CYS A 24 -29.60 -56.63 10.16
N LEU A 25 -28.30 -56.74 10.49
CA LEU A 25 -27.75 -57.90 11.23
C LEU A 25 -26.32 -57.65 11.74
N LEU A 26 -26.12 -58.01 13.01
CA LEU A 26 -24.89 -58.03 13.80
C LEU A 26 -23.98 -59.19 13.40
N VAL A 27 -22.65 -58.98 13.36
CA VAL A 27 -21.66 -59.91 13.95
C VAL A 27 -20.41 -59.12 14.37
N SER A 28 -20.04 -59.24 15.64
CA SER A 28 -18.68 -59.17 16.21
C SER A 28 -18.43 -60.55 16.84
N PRO A 29 -17.20 -61.02 17.19
CA PRO A 29 -16.10 -60.21 17.75
C PRO A 29 -14.65 -60.70 17.47
N GLN A 30 -13.70 -60.01 18.13
CA GLN A 30 -12.49 -60.49 18.83
C GLN A 30 -11.10 -59.96 18.42
N LEU A 31 -10.40 -59.58 19.49
CA LEU A 31 -9.08 -58.99 19.65
C LEU A 31 -7.91 -59.87 19.17
N SER A 32 -6.80 -59.23 18.80
CA SER A 32 -5.46 -59.65 19.24
C SER A 32 -4.55 -58.45 19.47
N VAL A 33 -3.59 -58.65 20.37
CA VAL A 33 -2.78 -57.69 21.13
C VAL A 33 -1.38 -57.51 20.51
N ALA A 34 -0.70 -56.42 20.92
CA ALA A 34 0.75 -56.23 21.08
C ALA A 34 1.45 -55.25 20.11
N ASP A 35 1.77 -54.08 20.68
CA ASP A 35 3.08 -53.41 20.73
C ASP A 35 3.96 -53.34 19.48
N ASP A 36 4.17 -52.12 18.98
CA ASP A 36 5.53 -51.64 18.76
C ASP A 36 5.63 -50.11 18.93
N LEU A 37 6.57 -49.70 19.78
CA LEU A 37 6.87 -48.33 20.16
C LEU A 37 7.89 -47.75 19.17
N THR A 38 7.50 -46.71 18.43
CA THR A 38 8.47 -45.78 17.82
C THR A 38 8.04 -44.33 18.09
N PRO A 39 8.94 -43.46 18.58
CA PRO A 39 8.59 -42.10 18.97
C PRO A 39 8.36 -41.25 17.73
N LYS A 40 7.13 -40.72 17.57
CA LYS A 40 6.88 -39.60 16.66
C LYS A 40 7.53 -38.37 17.27
N ASN A 41 8.45 -37.76 16.53
CA ASN A 41 8.89 -36.39 16.75
C ASN A 41 7.65 -35.48 16.73
N GLU A 42 7.21 -35.03 17.89
CA GLU A 42 6.38 -33.84 18.02
C GLU A 42 7.23 -32.65 17.57
N THR A 43 7.00 -32.18 16.35
CA THR A 43 7.35 -30.82 15.98
C THR A 43 6.51 -29.90 16.86
N SER A 44 7.13 -29.36 17.91
CA SER A 44 6.55 -28.30 18.72
C SER A 44 6.25 -27.12 17.80
N ASP A 45 4.97 -26.86 17.57
CA ASP A 45 4.48 -25.67 16.91
C ASP A 45 4.84 -24.48 17.83
N LYS A 46 5.95 -23.80 17.53
CA LYS A 46 6.38 -22.64 18.31
C LYS A 46 5.46 -21.48 17.95
N THR A 47 4.43 -21.28 18.76
CA THR A 47 3.64 -20.06 18.77
C THR A 47 4.48 -18.99 19.47
N ASP A 48 4.95 -17.99 18.72
CA ASP A 48 5.59 -16.82 19.31
C ASP A 48 4.50 -15.96 19.98
N ILE A 49 4.43 -16.01 21.32
CA ILE A 49 3.45 -15.29 22.12
C ILE A 49 3.94 -13.85 22.31
N ILE A 50 3.28 -12.89 21.67
CA ILE A 50 3.49 -11.46 21.95
C ILE A 50 2.52 -11.04 23.06
N VAL A 51 3.02 -10.89 24.29
CA VAL A 51 2.24 -10.42 25.43
C VAL A 51 2.18 -8.89 25.43
N THR A 52 0.97 -8.32 25.31
CA THR A 52 0.77 -6.86 25.42
C THR A 52 -0.09 -6.53 26.65
N PRO A 53 0.37 -5.65 27.57
CA PRO A 53 -0.45 -5.18 28.69
C PRO A 53 -1.57 -4.24 28.21
N GLN A 54 -2.81 -4.46 28.65
CA GLN A 54 -3.91 -3.51 28.49
C GLN A 54 -4.01 -2.55 29.68
N GLN A 55 -4.59 -1.37 29.46
CA GLN A 55 -4.77 -0.29 30.46
C GLN A 55 -5.62 -0.70 31.68
N ASP A 56 -6.36 -1.81 31.61
CA ASP A 56 -7.19 -2.37 32.67
C ASP A 56 -6.55 -3.60 33.36
N GLY A 57 -5.31 -3.95 33.01
CA GLY A 57 -4.62 -5.13 33.54
C GLY A 57 -4.96 -6.44 32.82
N GLY A 58 -5.70 -6.39 31.70
CA GLY A 58 -5.91 -7.52 30.80
C GLY A 58 -4.67 -7.88 29.97
N VAL A 59 -4.58 -9.15 29.56
CA VAL A 59 -3.61 -9.63 28.56
C VAL A 59 -4.41 -10.03 27.33
N HIS A 60 -4.16 -9.35 26.19
CA HIS A 60 -4.68 -9.81 24.91
C HIS A 60 -3.71 -10.84 24.33
N ILE A 61 -4.19 -12.08 24.17
CA ILE A 61 -3.47 -13.13 23.45
C ILE A 61 -3.99 -13.05 22.01
N ASP A 62 -3.23 -12.40 21.13
CA ASP A 62 -3.47 -12.51 19.69
C ASP A 62 -2.93 -13.88 19.28
N GLU A 63 -3.81 -14.89 19.17
CA GLU A 63 -3.45 -16.11 18.45
C GLU A 63 -3.03 -15.66 17.05
N MET A 64 -1.75 -15.82 16.68
CA MET A 64 -1.28 -15.57 15.33
C MET A 64 -2.17 -16.34 14.37
N ARG A 65 -3.18 -15.69 13.79
CA ARG A 65 -3.95 -16.27 12.71
C ARG A 65 -2.97 -16.43 11.57
N GLN A 66 -2.59 -17.67 11.27
CA GLN A 66 -1.99 -18.01 9.98
C GLN A 66 -2.89 -17.41 8.91
N SER A 67 -2.37 -16.41 8.22
CA SER A 67 -3.15 -15.70 7.22
C SER A 67 -3.50 -16.68 6.09
N LYS A 68 -4.76 -16.61 5.62
CA LYS A 68 -5.22 -17.32 4.43
C LYS A 68 -4.94 -16.52 3.15
N CYS A 69 -4.09 -15.50 3.23
CA CYS A 69 -3.69 -14.68 2.09
C CYS A 69 -3.08 -15.57 1.01
N ALA A 70 -3.62 -15.50 -0.21
CA ALA A 70 -3.08 -16.27 -1.32
C ALA A 70 -1.67 -15.80 -1.66
N VAL A 71 -0.79 -16.74 -1.98
CA VAL A 71 0.52 -16.40 -2.54
C VAL A 71 0.33 -15.89 -3.97
N ILE A 72 0.87 -14.71 -4.26
CA ILE A 72 0.93 -14.15 -5.62
C ILE A 72 2.39 -14.10 -6.03
N ILE A 73 2.66 -14.62 -7.22
CA ILE A 73 3.95 -14.54 -7.89
C ILE A 73 3.67 -14.02 -9.29
N ASP A 74 4.28 -12.91 -9.65
CA ASP A 74 4.23 -12.35 -10.99
C ASP A 74 5.57 -11.70 -11.34
N ASP A 75 6.23 -12.24 -12.36
CA ASP A 75 7.47 -11.70 -12.92
C ASP A 75 7.20 -10.75 -14.09
N PHE A 76 5.94 -10.61 -14.52
CA PHE A 76 5.56 -9.76 -15.65
C PHE A 76 6.28 -10.09 -16.97
N ASP A 77 6.76 -11.33 -17.11
CA ASP A 77 7.18 -11.91 -18.40
C ASP A 77 6.01 -12.05 -19.39
N GLU A 78 4.78 -12.06 -18.86
CA GLU A 78 3.52 -12.05 -19.59
C GLU A 78 2.60 -10.93 -19.06
N TYR A 79 1.60 -10.56 -19.86
CA TYR A 79 0.62 -9.56 -19.43
C TYR A 79 -0.13 -10.00 -18.15
N PRO A 80 -0.36 -9.09 -17.19
CA PRO A 80 -1.06 -9.42 -15.94
C PRO A 80 -2.35 -10.20 -16.15
N SER A 81 -2.50 -11.30 -15.41
CA SER A 81 -3.66 -12.18 -15.53
C SER A 81 -4.78 -11.84 -14.54
N ALA A 82 -6.03 -12.12 -14.92
CA ALA A 82 -7.21 -11.89 -14.10
C ALA A 82 -7.26 -12.74 -12.81
N SER A 83 -6.42 -13.78 -12.69
CA SER A 83 -6.35 -14.58 -11.47
C SER A 83 -5.76 -13.80 -10.31
N ASN A 84 -4.76 -12.95 -10.58
CA ASN A 84 -4.02 -12.19 -9.58
C ASN A 84 -4.40 -10.70 -9.58
N TRP A 85 -4.81 -10.16 -10.74
CA TRP A 85 -4.99 -8.72 -10.94
C TRP A 85 -6.38 -8.35 -11.47
N ASP A 86 -6.86 -7.16 -11.13
CA ASP A 86 -8.09 -6.57 -11.69
C ASP A 86 -7.82 -5.92 -13.05
N ILE A 87 -7.67 -6.76 -14.07
CA ILE A 87 -7.31 -6.34 -15.43
C ILE A 87 -8.34 -5.42 -16.09
N HIS A 88 -9.58 -5.35 -15.58
CA HIS A 88 -10.60 -4.44 -16.11
C HIS A 88 -10.20 -2.97 -15.94
N ARG A 89 -9.31 -2.68 -14.99
CA ARG A 89 -8.76 -1.34 -14.76
C ARG A 89 -7.59 -0.99 -15.69
N MET A 90 -7.07 -1.97 -16.42
CA MET A 90 -6.03 -1.81 -17.43
C MET A 90 -6.66 -1.68 -18.83
N ASN A 91 -7.72 -0.86 -18.95
CA ASN A 91 -8.54 -0.77 -20.16
C ASN A 91 -7.95 0.09 -21.29
N ARG A 92 -6.76 0.67 -21.07
CA ARG A 92 -5.96 1.44 -22.04
C ARG A 92 -4.63 0.73 -22.26
N PRO A 93 -4.54 -0.26 -23.17
CA PRO A 93 -3.34 -1.07 -23.36
C PRO A 93 -2.08 -0.24 -23.68
N GLU A 94 -2.23 0.94 -24.27
CA GLU A 94 -1.15 1.89 -24.50
C GLU A 94 -0.47 2.35 -23.20
N ASN A 95 -1.19 2.37 -22.09
CA ASN A 95 -0.71 2.78 -20.76
C ASN A 95 -0.13 1.60 -19.96
N PHE A 96 -0.29 0.36 -20.44
CA PHE A 96 0.17 -0.86 -19.79
C PHE A 96 0.86 -1.77 -20.79
N GLN A 97 2.19 -1.75 -20.80
CA GLN A 97 2.99 -2.46 -21.79
C GLN A 97 3.90 -3.49 -21.11
N ILE A 98 4.15 -4.61 -21.79
CA ILE A 98 5.21 -5.54 -21.42
C ILE A 98 6.48 -5.07 -22.13
N GLU A 99 7.42 -4.58 -21.34
CA GLU A 99 8.67 -3.95 -21.78
C GLU A 99 9.81 -4.97 -21.78
N SER A 100 10.66 -4.96 -22.82
CA SER A 100 11.80 -5.89 -22.95
C SER A 100 13.16 -5.22 -22.74
N ASP A 101 13.25 -3.89 -22.84
CA ASP A 101 14.52 -3.16 -22.74
C ASP A 101 14.83 -2.71 -21.30
N VAL A 102 13.80 -2.38 -20.51
CA VAL A 102 13.90 -1.95 -19.12
C VAL A 102 13.35 -3.03 -18.21
N VAL A 103 14.19 -4.00 -17.88
CA VAL A 103 13.84 -5.23 -17.15
C VAL A 103 14.73 -5.37 -15.91
N ARG A 104 14.18 -5.86 -14.78
CA ARG A 104 14.97 -6.14 -13.58
C ARG A 104 15.55 -7.56 -13.64
N ASP A 105 14.74 -8.51 -14.05
CA ASP A 105 15.01 -9.95 -14.11
C ASP A 105 14.11 -10.62 -15.16
N GLY A 106 14.46 -11.81 -15.63
CA GLY A 106 13.67 -12.49 -16.67
C GLY A 106 13.79 -11.82 -18.05
N GLY A 107 12.71 -11.85 -18.83
CA GLY A 107 12.66 -11.33 -20.19
C GLY A 107 11.89 -10.01 -20.34
N HIS A 108 10.98 -9.71 -19.43
CA HIS A 108 10.17 -8.49 -19.49
C HIS A 108 9.84 -7.91 -18.12
N ALA A 109 9.34 -6.66 -18.12
CA ALA A 109 8.72 -6.02 -16.97
C ALA A 109 7.40 -5.33 -17.37
N LEU A 110 6.54 -5.05 -16.40
CA LEU A 110 5.34 -4.25 -16.65
C LEU A 110 5.69 -2.76 -16.63
N ALA A 111 5.53 -2.08 -17.77
CA ALA A 111 5.58 -0.64 -17.88
C ALA A 111 4.16 -0.05 -17.75
N ILE A 112 3.93 0.73 -16.69
CA ILE A 112 2.70 1.50 -16.51
C ILE A 112 3.04 2.95 -16.81
N THR A 113 2.42 3.55 -17.81
CA THR A 113 2.71 4.93 -18.25
C THR A 113 1.51 5.83 -17.97
N VAL A 114 1.79 7.08 -17.63
CA VAL A 114 0.80 8.17 -17.59
C VAL A 114 1.21 9.28 -18.54
N PHE A 115 0.24 9.78 -19.29
CA PHE A 115 0.38 10.93 -20.18
C PHE A 115 -0.38 12.14 -19.62
N GLY A 116 0.04 13.34 -19.99
CA GLY A 116 -0.60 14.57 -19.56
C GLY A 116 -2.01 14.77 -20.07
N ASP A 117 -2.30 14.22 -21.25
CA ASP A 117 -3.59 14.25 -21.93
C ASP A 117 -4.44 13.00 -21.69
N ASP A 118 -4.04 12.13 -20.76
CA ASP A 118 -4.88 11.03 -20.29
C ASP A 118 -6.20 11.57 -19.70
N GLU A 119 -7.24 10.73 -19.74
CA GLU A 119 -8.54 11.10 -19.18
C GLU A 119 -8.45 11.21 -17.65
N LEU A 120 -8.93 12.34 -17.13
CA LEU A 120 -9.04 12.55 -15.70
C LEU A 120 -10.21 11.75 -15.12
N ASP A 121 -10.02 11.20 -13.93
CA ASP A 121 -11.13 10.63 -13.18
C ASP A 121 -12.09 11.70 -12.65
N SER A 122 -13.17 11.27 -11.99
CA SER A 122 -14.21 12.17 -11.47
C SER A 122 -13.69 13.20 -10.45
N GLU A 123 -12.51 12.97 -9.89
CA GLU A 123 -11.85 13.87 -8.93
C GLU A 123 -10.78 14.73 -9.62
N GLY A 124 -10.61 14.64 -10.93
CA GLY A 124 -9.62 15.41 -11.70
C GLY A 124 -8.22 14.80 -11.69
N ASN A 125 -8.06 13.52 -11.34
CA ASN A 125 -6.76 12.87 -11.23
C ASN A 125 -6.41 12.04 -12.46
N LEU A 126 -5.13 11.97 -12.79
CA LEU A 126 -4.59 11.00 -13.74
C LEU A 126 -4.35 9.68 -13.01
N LYS A 127 -4.92 8.58 -13.53
CA LYS A 127 -4.88 7.28 -12.86
C LYS A 127 -4.71 6.10 -13.81
N ASN A 128 -3.54 5.46 -13.74
CA ASN A 128 -3.22 4.20 -14.41
C ASN A 128 -2.62 3.26 -13.36
N GLU A 129 -3.42 2.32 -12.83
CA GLU A 129 -3.01 1.47 -11.71
C GLU A 129 -3.34 -0.01 -11.96
N LEU A 130 -2.40 -0.87 -11.63
CA LEU A 130 -2.58 -2.31 -11.43
C LEU A 130 -3.10 -2.57 -10.01
N TRP A 131 -4.23 -3.26 -9.90
CA TRP A 131 -4.88 -3.56 -8.63
C TRP A 131 -4.88 -5.07 -8.40
N GLU A 132 -4.66 -5.52 -7.17
CA GLU A 132 -4.92 -6.92 -6.82
C GLU A 132 -6.38 -7.31 -7.07
N ALA A 133 -6.59 -8.49 -7.64
CA ALA A 133 -7.90 -9.02 -7.94
C ALA A 133 -8.72 -9.22 -6.66
N ARG A 134 -10.03 -8.97 -6.71
CA ARG A 134 -10.90 -8.99 -5.53
C ARG A 134 -10.89 -10.34 -4.81
N GLN A 135 -10.80 -11.43 -5.55
CA GLN A 135 -10.81 -12.79 -5.00
C GLN A 135 -9.52 -13.18 -4.26
N THR A 136 -8.42 -12.44 -4.47
CA THR A 136 -7.12 -12.72 -3.84
C THR A 136 -6.80 -11.77 -2.69
N ARG A 137 -7.71 -10.84 -2.36
CA ARG A 137 -7.53 -9.88 -1.27
C ARG A 137 -7.44 -10.57 0.08
N CYS A 138 -6.58 -10.06 0.94
CA CYS A 138 -6.30 -10.66 2.24
C CYS A 138 -7.15 -9.96 3.31
N ASN A 139 -7.43 -10.60 4.45
CA ASN A 139 -8.19 -9.91 5.49
C ASN A 139 -7.38 -8.73 6.03
N PHE A 140 -8.05 -7.64 6.34
CA PHE A 140 -7.39 -6.56 7.07
C PHE A 140 -7.04 -7.05 8.49
N GLY A 141 -5.81 -6.78 8.93
CA GLY A 141 -5.29 -7.27 10.22
C GLY A 141 -4.50 -8.57 10.13
N ASP A 142 -4.59 -9.29 9.02
CA ASP A 142 -3.66 -10.39 8.74
C ASP A 142 -2.26 -9.80 8.46
N GLU A 143 -1.24 -10.54 8.90
CA GLU A 143 0.14 -10.28 8.48
C GLU A 143 0.34 -10.74 7.04
N VAL A 144 0.86 -9.85 6.21
CA VAL A 144 1.13 -10.10 4.80
C VAL A 144 2.51 -9.54 4.43
N TRP A 145 3.29 -10.35 3.74
CA TRP A 145 4.58 -10.00 3.19
C TRP A 145 4.45 -9.64 1.72
N TYR A 146 5.20 -8.63 1.28
CA TYR A 146 5.27 -8.18 -0.11
C TYR A 146 6.74 -8.00 -0.50
N SER A 147 7.09 -8.33 -1.73
CA SER A 147 8.32 -7.84 -2.36
C SER A 147 8.08 -7.52 -3.83
N PHE A 148 8.74 -6.49 -4.34
CA PHE A 148 8.71 -6.16 -5.75
C PHE A 148 9.86 -5.23 -6.09
N SER A 149 10.23 -5.19 -7.36
CA SER A 149 11.23 -4.28 -7.89
C SER A 149 10.51 -3.21 -8.69
N PHE A 150 10.91 -1.96 -8.55
CA PHE A 150 10.37 -0.90 -9.38
C PHE A 150 11.42 0.12 -9.83
N LYS A 151 11.14 0.78 -10.94
CA LYS A 151 11.95 1.88 -11.49
C LYS A 151 11.02 2.95 -12.03
N ILE A 152 11.43 4.21 -11.98
CA ILE A 152 10.69 5.34 -12.58
C ILE A 152 11.52 5.94 -13.70
N ALA A 153 10.87 6.26 -14.82
CA ALA A 153 11.46 7.02 -15.91
C ALA A 153 10.49 8.09 -16.46
N GLY A 154 11.04 8.94 -17.33
CA GLY A 154 10.32 10.03 -17.97
C GLY A 154 10.42 11.33 -17.19
N THR A 155 9.43 12.18 -17.40
CA THR A 155 9.39 13.55 -16.91
C THR A 155 9.10 13.60 -15.41
N VAL A 156 10.12 13.98 -14.64
CA VAL A 156 10.03 14.20 -13.19
C VAL A 156 10.39 15.65 -12.92
N TRP A 157 9.36 16.48 -12.69
CA TRP A 157 9.59 17.89 -12.36
C TRP A 157 9.82 18.05 -10.85
N PRO A 158 10.85 18.81 -10.45
CA PRO A 158 11.25 18.92 -9.04
C PRO A 158 10.41 19.91 -8.22
N ALA A 159 9.36 20.50 -8.80
CA ALA A 159 8.60 21.58 -8.19
C ALA A 159 7.14 21.60 -8.71
N GLY A 160 6.28 22.36 -8.02
CA GLY A 160 4.84 22.45 -8.30
C GLY A 160 3.92 21.72 -7.31
N SER A 161 4.48 20.80 -6.50
CA SER A 161 3.79 19.93 -5.52
C SER A 161 2.52 19.32 -6.08
N THR A 162 2.70 18.33 -6.96
CA THR A 162 1.58 17.48 -7.41
C THR A 162 1.65 16.18 -6.63
N ARG A 163 0.54 15.83 -5.97
CA ARG A 163 0.43 14.56 -5.26
C ARG A 163 0.63 13.44 -6.27
N TRP A 164 1.54 12.52 -5.99
CA TRP A 164 1.78 11.34 -6.81
C TRP A 164 2.02 10.12 -5.93
N VAL A 165 1.01 9.25 -5.89
CA VAL A 165 1.06 7.97 -5.18
C VAL A 165 1.36 6.87 -6.20
N ILE A 166 2.38 6.04 -5.91
CA ILE A 166 2.86 4.99 -6.83
C ILE A 166 2.56 3.57 -6.34
N GLY A 167 2.39 3.39 -5.03
CA GLY A 167 2.07 2.11 -4.42
C GLY A 167 1.18 2.33 -3.20
N GLN A 168 0.13 1.53 -3.04
CA GLN A 168 -0.93 1.80 -2.07
C GLN A 168 -1.45 0.52 -1.44
N TRP A 169 -1.46 0.48 -0.11
CA TRP A 169 -2.19 -0.53 0.66
C TRP A 169 -3.44 0.12 1.25
N LYS A 170 -4.60 -0.46 0.95
CA LYS A 170 -5.90 0.09 1.30
C LYS A 170 -6.85 -0.95 1.85
N GLU A 171 -7.82 -0.47 2.59
CA GLU A 171 -9.00 -1.24 2.99
C GLU A 171 -10.07 -1.22 1.89
N ASP A 172 -10.93 -2.25 1.84
CA ASP A 172 -11.95 -2.42 0.79
C ASP A 172 -13.14 -1.48 0.85
N SER A 173 -13.43 -0.96 2.05
CA SER A 173 -14.42 0.05 2.42
C SER A 173 -14.15 1.45 1.86
N GLY A 174 -12.94 1.75 1.40
CA GLY A 174 -12.58 3.06 0.85
C GLY A 174 -11.51 3.80 1.65
N GLY A 175 -11.60 5.13 1.68
CA GLY A 175 -10.68 6.00 2.42
C GLY A 175 -9.28 6.14 1.80
N SER A 176 -8.39 6.83 2.51
CA SER A 176 -6.97 6.96 2.15
C SER A 176 -6.19 5.66 2.39
N PRO A 177 -5.09 5.41 1.66
CA PRO A 177 -4.22 4.28 1.96
C PRO A 177 -3.63 4.38 3.37
N PHE A 178 -3.58 3.25 4.09
CA PHE A 178 -2.96 3.19 5.43
C PHE A 178 -1.43 3.04 5.35
N LEU A 179 -0.92 2.62 4.19
CA LEU A 179 0.49 2.62 3.81
C LEU A 179 0.59 3.01 2.34
N ALA A 180 1.49 3.93 2.01
CA ALA A 180 1.69 4.38 0.64
C ALA A 180 3.15 4.65 0.30
N GLN A 181 3.53 4.29 -0.91
CA GLN A 181 4.70 4.77 -1.65
C GLN A 181 4.29 5.99 -2.47
N ARG A 182 5.06 7.07 -2.35
CA ARG A 182 4.77 8.37 -2.99
C ARG A 182 6.02 8.90 -3.69
N PHE A 183 5.82 9.72 -4.72
CA PHE A 183 6.90 10.27 -5.55
C PHE A 183 6.63 11.74 -5.89
N ASP A 184 6.38 12.54 -4.86
CA ASP A 184 6.06 13.96 -5.02
C ASP A 184 7.35 14.74 -5.36
N ASN A 185 7.30 15.58 -6.39
CA ASN A 185 8.41 16.43 -6.86
C ASN A 185 9.76 15.69 -7.02
N GLY A 186 9.72 14.43 -7.45
CA GLY A 186 10.92 13.62 -7.65
C GLY A 186 11.51 13.01 -6.37
N VAL A 187 10.83 13.12 -5.23
CA VAL A 187 11.27 12.53 -3.97
C VAL A 187 10.43 11.30 -3.65
N PHE A 188 11.07 10.12 -3.74
CA PHE A 188 10.47 8.87 -3.30
C PHE A 188 10.37 8.86 -1.77
N HIS A 189 9.18 8.63 -1.25
CA HIS A 189 8.95 8.58 0.19
C HIS A 189 7.80 7.63 0.55
N ILE A 190 7.79 7.22 1.82
CA ILE A 190 6.80 6.29 2.35
C ILE A 190 6.03 6.95 3.48
N THR A 191 4.71 6.78 3.46
CA THR A 191 3.83 7.31 4.49
C THR A 191 2.96 6.21 5.09
N VAL A 192 2.67 6.35 6.38
CA VAL A 192 1.64 5.56 7.08
C VAL A 192 0.51 6.48 7.50
N GLN A 193 -0.69 5.94 7.63
CA GLN A 193 -1.86 6.74 7.97
C GLN A 193 -2.80 6.00 8.91
N HIS A 194 -3.32 6.74 9.88
CA HIS A 194 -4.45 6.34 10.70
C HIS A 194 -5.53 7.42 10.62
N ASN A 195 -6.72 7.05 10.16
CA ASN A 195 -7.78 7.99 9.84
C ASN A 195 -7.27 9.11 8.91
N ASP A 196 -7.36 10.38 9.30
CA ASP A 196 -6.88 11.52 8.52
C ASP A 196 -5.44 11.95 8.88
N ILE A 197 -4.80 11.25 9.82
CA ILE A 197 -3.45 11.59 10.28
C ILE A 197 -2.42 10.78 9.50
N ARG A 198 -1.64 11.48 8.67
CA ARG A 198 -0.52 10.91 7.93
C ARG A 198 0.79 11.13 8.71
N LYS A 199 1.70 10.16 8.66
CA LYS A 199 3.10 10.34 9.06
C LYS A 199 4.02 10.01 7.89
N LEU A 200 4.99 10.87 7.63
CA LEU A 200 6.15 10.57 6.81
C LEU A 200 7.03 9.59 7.58
N VAL A 201 7.36 8.46 6.96
CA VAL A 201 8.20 7.42 7.58
C VAL A 201 9.64 7.59 7.15
N VAL A 202 9.89 7.65 5.85
CA VAL A 202 11.23 7.73 5.25
C VAL A 202 11.16 8.38 3.87
N GLN A 203 12.29 8.89 3.39
CA GLN A 203 12.46 9.49 2.06
C GLN A 203 13.77 9.06 1.40
N ALA A 204 13.84 9.22 0.08
CA ALA A 204 15.08 9.21 -0.69
C ALA A 204 15.76 10.58 -0.64
N GLU A 205 17.05 10.65 -1.01
CA GLU A 205 17.77 11.93 -1.04
C GLU A 205 17.23 12.91 -2.08
N GLY A 206 16.60 12.39 -3.15
CA GLY A 206 15.82 13.10 -4.18
C GLY A 206 16.36 14.45 -4.67
N SER A 207 16.66 14.58 -5.95
CA SER A 207 17.07 15.88 -6.52
C SER A 207 15.86 16.81 -6.76
N TYR A 208 15.30 17.43 -5.72
CA TYR A 208 14.38 18.55 -5.93
C TYR A 208 15.19 19.84 -6.12
N GLN A 209 15.28 20.34 -7.35
CA GLN A 209 15.93 21.60 -7.67
C GLN A 209 15.01 22.79 -7.33
N GLN A 210 15.48 23.66 -6.44
CA GLN A 210 14.94 24.99 -6.17
C GLN A 210 15.29 25.98 -7.30
N ASP A 211 15.01 25.66 -8.57
CA ASP A 211 15.33 26.58 -9.65
C ASP A 211 14.29 27.70 -9.75
N PHE A 212 14.57 28.81 -9.05
CA PHE A 212 13.79 30.04 -9.07
C PHE A 212 13.62 30.66 -10.48
N LYS A 213 14.40 30.25 -11.50
CA LYS A 213 14.14 30.66 -12.89
C LYS A 213 12.95 29.93 -13.51
N GLY A 214 12.63 28.73 -13.03
CA GLY A 214 11.42 27.98 -13.40
C GLY A 214 10.16 28.49 -12.68
N PHE A 215 10.32 29.11 -11.51
CA PHE A 215 9.24 29.67 -10.70
C PHE A 215 8.37 30.70 -11.47
N SER A 216 8.91 31.42 -12.46
CA SER A 216 8.07 32.31 -13.29
C SER A 216 7.13 31.56 -14.24
N ARG A 217 7.52 30.34 -14.68
CA ARG A 217 6.64 29.44 -15.44
C ARG A 217 5.65 28.74 -14.52
N GLU A 218 6.04 28.38 -13.30
CA GLU A 218 5.12 27.87 -12.28
C GLU A 218 4.11 28.91 -11.84
N LEU A 219 4.49 30.19 -11.76
CA LEU A 219 3.55 31.29 -11.54
C LEU A 219 2.57 31.41 -12.71
N GLN A 220 3.01 31.20 -13.96
CA GLN A 220 2.12 31.15 -15.12
C GLN A 220 1.20 29.92 -15.10
N GLN A 221 1.71 28.76 -14.68
CA GLN A 221 0.94 27.52 -14.53
C GLN A 221 -0.08 27.67 -13.38
N MET A 222 0.32 28.32 -12.29
CA MET A 222 -0.52 28.69 -11.15
C MET A 222 -1.62 29.69 -11.55
N LEU A 223 -1.31 30.69 -12.38
CA LEU A 223 -2.29 31.63 -12.95
C LEU A 223 -3.21 30.96 -13.99
N SER A 224 -2.75 29.89 -14.66
CA SER A 224 -3.57 29.06 -15.55
C SER A 224 -4.55 28.20 -14.76
N LEU A 225 -4.11 27.60 -13.66
CA LEU A 225 -4.94 26.83 -12.73
C LEU A 225 -5.97 27.72 -12.01
N ASP A 226 -5.62 28.97 -11.71
CA ASP A 226 -6.54 29.99 -11.15
C ASP A 226 -7.66 30.37 -12.13
N ARG A 227 -7.39 30.36 -13.46
CA ARG A 227 -8.42 30.59 -14.50
C ARG A 227 -9.41 29.43 -14.63
N GLN A 228 -9.01 28.22 -14.26
CA GLN A 228 -9.83 27.02 -14.40
C GLN A 228 -10.56 26.63 -13.11
N GLY A 229 -10.30 27.33 -11.99
CA GLY A 229 -11.09 27.22 -10.76
C GLY A 229 -10.78 25.98 -9.90
N PHE A 230 -9.65 25.32 -10.12
CA PHE A 230 -9.33 24.01 -9.53
C PHE A 230 -8.44 24.03 -8.28
N ARG A 231 -8.14 25.18 -7.66
CA ARG A 231 -7.35 25.22 -6.42
C ARG A 231 -8.15 25.59 -5.18
N ASN A 232 -7.87 24.87 -4.10
CA ASN A 232 -8.23 25.27 -2.75
C ASN A 232 -7.38 26.49 -2.37
N ARG A 233 -8.00 27.52 -1.77
CA ARG A 233 -7.36 28.83 -1.48
C ARG A 233 -6.14 28.75 -0.54
N ASN A 234 -5.83 27.58 0.01
CA ASN A 234 -4.75 27.39 0.99
C ASN A 234 -3.51 26.69 0.41
N ASP A 235 -3.56 26.21 -0.85
CA ASP A 235 -2.46 25.43 -1.44
C ASP A 235 -1.25 26.31 -1.83
N ALA A 236 -1.43 27.64 -1.83
CA ALA A 236 -0.42 28.60 -2.27
C ALA A 236 0.21 29.43 -1.13
N SER A 237 -0.07 29.16 0.14
CA SER A 237 0.45 29.97 1.24
C SER A 237 1.69 29.37 1.91
N ARG A 238 2.79 29.23 1.16
CA ARG A 238 4.13 29.11 1.76
C ARG A 238 5.10 30.02 1.02
N THR A 239 5.64 30.99 1.74
CA THR A 239 6.49 32.06 1.20
C THR A 239 7.82 31.51 0.71
N SER A 240 8.25 32.01 -0.45
CA SER A 240 9.41 31.59 -1.25
C SER A 240 10.77 31.55 -0.54
N ASP A 241 10.89 32.19 0.62
CA ASP A 241 12.18 32.41 1.28
C ASP A 241 12.56 31.30 2.29
N GLU A 242 11.65 30.35 2.55
CA GLU A 242 11.89 29.22 3.47
C GLU A 242 12.51 27.99 2.80
N PHE A 243 12.64 28.02 1.47
CA PHE A 243 13.10 26.88 0.69
C PHE A 243 14.61 26.99 0.46
N LEU A 244 15.41 26.61 1.45
CA LEU A 244 16.84 26.27 1.29
C LEU A 244 17.03 24.77 1.59
N GLY A 245 17.79 24.09 0.72
CA GLY A 245 17.75 22.65 0.41
C GLY A 245 17.92 21.65 1.56
N SER A 246 17.45 20.42 1.39
CA SER A 246 17.36 19.44 2.49
C SER A 246 18.49 18.42 2.47
N GLY A 247 19.72 18.87 2.24
CA GLY A 247 20.93 18.10 2.60
C GLY A 247 21.05 17.90 4.12
N LEU A 248 20.02 17.37 4.75
CA LEU A 248 19.92 17.03 6.15
C LEU A 248 20.94 15.94 6.42
N SER A 249 21.72 16.12 7.48
CA SER A 249 22.44 15.01 8.06
C SER A 249 21.46 13.94 8.57
N ILE A 250 21.89 12.69 8.68
CA ILE A 250 21.05 11.60 9.20
C ILE A 250 20.40 11.97 10.55
N PRO A 251 21.10 12.57 11.54
CA PRO A 251 20.46 13.01 12.78
C PRO A 251 19.35 14.05 12.59
N GLU A 252 19.52 14.99 11.67
CA GLU A 252 18.51 16.01 11.36
C GLU A 252 17.29 15.39 10.66
N LEU A 253 17.52 14.46 9.73
CA LEU A 253 16.46 13.70 9.08
C LEU A 253 15.64 12.90 10.10
N LYS A 254 16.33 12.13 10.98
CA LYS A 254 15.67 11.34 12.02
C LYS A 254 14.81 12.21 12.92
N LYS A 255 15.35 13.36 13.37
CA LYS A 255 14.61 14.32 14.19
C LYS A 255 13.41 14.91 13.46
N ALA A 256 13.57 15.30 12.19
CA ALA A 256 12.48 15.87 11.40
C ALA A 256 11.35 14.86 11.15
N ILE A 257 11.67 13.58 10.94
CA ILE A 257 10.69 12.49 10.85
C ILE A 257 10.02 12.28 12.21
N GLU A 258 10.78 12.20 13.30
CA GLU A 258 10.24 11.99 14.64
C GLU A 258 9.20 13.06 15.00
N THR A 259 9.53 14.33 14.79
CA THR A 259 8.63 15.46 15.09
C THR A 259 7.67 15.80 13.97
N GLN A 260 7.69 15.06 12.85
CA GLN A 260 6.94 15.35 11.63
C GLN A 260 7.06 16.82 11.18
N ASP A 261 8.28 17.37 11.22
CA ASP A 261 8.57 18.76 10.83
C ASP A 261 8.49 18.91 9.29
N THR A 262 7.28 19.12 8.78
CA THR A 262 7.03 19.26 7.33
C THR A 262 7.74 20.44 6.68
N SER A 263 8.25 21.41 7.45
CA SER A 263 9.05 22.51 6.89
C SER A 263 10.36 22.01 6.27
N LYS A 264 10.84 20.83 6.70
CA LYS A 264 12.04 20.18 6.17
C LYS A 264 11.79 19.34 4.92
N PHE A 265 10.52 19.16 4.54
CA PHE A 265 10.10 18.29 3.45
C PHE A 265 9.24 19.09 2.44
N PRO A 266 9.86 20.01 1.69
CA PRO A 266 9.13 20.93 0.81
C PRO A 266 8.44 20.26 -0.38
N PHE A 267 8.79 19.00 -0.66
CA PHE A 267 8.18 18.20 -1.72
C PHE A 267 6.82 17.62 -1.32
N LEU A 268 6.46 17.58 -0.04
CA LEU A 268 5.23 16.92 0.41
C LEU A 268 4.00 17.63 -0.16
N ALA A 269 3.15 16.86 -0.85
CA ALA A 269 1.78 17.27 -1.11
C ALA A 269 0.93 17.18 0.17
N ASP A 270 0.01 18.13 0.35
CA ASP A 270 -0.89 18.23 1.51
C ASP A 270 -0.16 18.21 2.89
N PRO A 271 0.83 19.10 3.14
CA PRO A 271 1.61 19.08 4.37
C PRO A 271 0.76 19.23 5.65
N GLN A 272 -0.43 19.82 5.54
CA GLN A 272 -1.42 19.95 6.62
C GLN A 272 -1.98 18.61 7.12
N THR A 273 -1.84 17.52 6.34
CA THR A 273 -2.30 16.18 6.73
C THR A 273 -1.29 15.42 7.57
N TYR A 274 -0.06 15.94 7.70
CA TYR A 274 1.01 15.32 8.45
C TYR A 274 1.03 15.85 9.89
N SER A 275 1.12 14.94 10.86
CA SER A 275 1.15 15.32 12.26
C SER A 275 1.88 14.27 13.09
N ASP A 276 2.59 14.72 14.13
CA ASP A 276 3.14 13.80 15.11
C ASP A 276 2.02 13.23 15.98
N TYR A 277 1.57 12.04 15.60
CA TYR A 277 0.61 11.26 16.39
C TYR A 277 1.34 10.20 17.23
N PRO A 278 1.24 10.25 18.58
CA PRO A 278 1.90 9.30 19.47
C PRO A 278 1.40 7.86 19.36
N GLY A 279 0.21 7.64 18.80
CA GLY A 279 -0.32 6.30 18.55
C GLY A 279 0.38 5.57 17.40
N ILE A 280 1.27 6.23 16.67
CA ILE A 280 2.13 5.62 15.65
C ILE A 280 3.59 5.91 15.99
N GLN A 281 4.34 4.85 16.24
CA GLN A 281 5.76 4.90 16.56
C GLN A 281 6.57 4.51 15.33
N ILE A 282 7.64 5.27 15.05
CA ILE A 282 8.53 5.06 13.90
C ILE A 282 9.94 4.81 14.44
N GLU A 283 10.48 3.64 14.13
CA GLU A 283 11.85 3.22 14.42
C GLU A 283 12.65 3.25 13.11
N LEU A 284 13.63 4.16 13.01
CA LEU A 284 14.49 4.30 11.84
C LEU A 284 15.81 3.54 12.03
N SER A 285 16.29 2.89 10.98
CA SER A 285 17.62 2.26 10.99
C SER A 285 18.75 3.30 11.05
N ASP A 286 20.00 2.85 11.17
CA ASP A 286 21.18 3.73 11.16
C ASP A 286 21.35 4.47 9.83
N ASP A 287 20.88 3.86 8.74
CA ASP A 287 20.86 4.43 7.40
C ASP A 287 19.43 4.25 6.83
N PRO A 288 18.51 5.20 7.09
CA PRO A 288 17.09 5.07 6.75
C PRO A 288 16.74 5.70 5.38
N VAL A 289 17.75 6.04 4.58
CA VAL A 289 17.57 6.74 3.30
C VAL A 289 17.13 5.77 2.21
N LEU A 290 16.02 6.06 1.53
CA LEU A 290 15.54 5.23 0.41
C LEU A 290 16.42 5.44 -0.85
N PRO A 291 16.60 4.40 -1.67
CA PRO A 291 17.19 4.56 -3.00
C PRO A 291 16.31 5.42 -3.92
N ASP A 292 16.92 6.19 -4.82
CA ASP A 292 16.21 6.99 -5.82
C ASP A 292 15.78 6.11 -7.02
N PRO A 293 14.47 5.92 -7.25
CA PRO A 293 13.97 5.04 -8.31
C PRO A 293 14.17 5.58 -9.73
N THR A 294 14.61 6.83 -9.90
CA THR A 294 14.96 7.38 -11.21
C THR A 294 16.35 6.92 -11.66
N THR A 295 17.25 6.66 -10.72
CA THR A 295 18.64 6.29 -10.99
C THR A 295 18.84 4.81 -11.27
N GLY A 296 17.91 3.95 -10.85
CA GLY A 296 18.02 2.50 -10.98
C GLY A 296 16.77 1.78 -10.48
N TRP A 297 16.83 0.45 -10.51
CA TRP A 297 15.80 -0.38 -9.87
C TRP A 297 15.92 -0.32 -8.34
N VAL A 298 14.77 -0.31 -7.68
CA VAL A 298 14.65 -0.38 -6.22
C VAL A 298 13.91 -1.66 -5.85
N ASP A 299 14.61 -2.55 -5.17
CA ASP A 299 14.04 -3.81 -4.67
C ASP A 299 13.41 -3.54 -3.30
N MET A 300 12.08 -3.50 -3.24
CA MET A 300 11.33 -3.26 -2.00
C MET A 300 10.85 -4.56 -1.38
N ARG A 301 10.88 -4.62 -0.05
CA ARG A 301 10.19 -5.66 0.73
C ARG A 301 9.44 -5.01 1.89
N TYR A 302 8.25 -5.51 2.15
CA TYR A 302 7.39 -5.05 3.23
C TYR A 302 6.87 -6.23 4.03
N ARG A 303 6.80 -6.04 5.34
CA ARG A 303 5.89 -6.79 6.22
C ARG A 303 4.77 -5.85 6.60
N VAL A 304 3.52 -6.23 6.39
CA VAL A 304 2.35 -5.36 6.58
C VAL A 304 1.31 -6.07 7.43
N LYS A 305 0.96 -5.46 8.56
CA LYS A 305 -0.18 -5.83 9.42
C LYS A 305 -0.87 -4.54 9.85
N GLY A 306 -2.03 -4.26 9.27
CA GLY A 306 -2.90 -3.18 9.75
C GLY A 306 -3.48 -3.49 11.13
N SER A 307 -3.83 -2.47 11.92
CA SER A 307 -4.61 -2.66 13.14
C SER A 307 -5.15 -1.33 13.65
N ARG A 308 -6.46 -1.31 13.92
CA ARG A 308 -7.18 -0.18 14.52
C ARG A 308 -7.13 -0.16 16.05
N VAL A 309 -6.44 -1.12 16.67
CA VAL A 309 -6.32 -1.26 18.13
C VAL A 309 -4.88 -1.09 18.63
N GLY A 310 -4.01 -0.47 17.82
CA GLY A 310 -2.64 -0.16 18.22
C GLY A 310 -1.61 -1.28 18.05
N GLN A 311 -1.98 -2.43 17.47
CA GLN A 311 -1.09 -3.58 17.24
C GLN A 311 -0.59 -3.72 15.79
N GLY A 312 -0.60 -2.62 15.04
CA GLY A 312 -0.17 -2.61 13.64
C GLY A 312 1.35 -2.72 13.55
N ILE A 313 1.83 -3.35 12.47
CA ILE A 313 3.25 -3.50 12.18
C ILE A 313 3.47 -3.24 10.69
N ILE A 314 4.39 -2.33 10.38
CA ILE A 314 4.94 -2.18 9.04
C ILE A 314 6.46 -2.23 9.15
N GLU A 315 7.11 -3.16 8.45
CA GLU A 315 8.56 -3.17 8.31
C GLU A 315 8.93 -2.96 6.85
N ILE A 316 9.97 -2.16 6.61
CA ILE A 316 10.36 -1.69 5.28
C ILE A 316 11.82 -2.05 5.04
N TRP A 317 12.08 -2.71 3.91
CA TRP A 317 13.41 -2.91 3.37
C TRP A 317 13.49 -2.37 1.94
N ALA A 318 14.65 -1.80 1.60
CA ALA A 318 14.98 -1.36 0.26
C ALA A 318 16.39 -1.85 -0.11
N ASN A 319 16.54 -2.50 -1.26
CA ASN A 319 17.80 -3.09 -1.73
C ASN A 319 18.47 -3.98 -0.65
N ASN A 320 17.66 -4.84 -0.01
CA ASN A 320 18.05 -5.72 1.11
C ASN A 320 18.53 -5.03 2.40
N ARG A 321 18.44 -3.70 2.49
CA ARG A 321 18.72 -2.94 3.72
C ARG A 321 17.44 -2.68 4.48
N PHE A 322 17.46 -2.90 5.80
CA PHE A 322 16.38 -2.50 6.68
C PHE A 322 16.34 -0.98 6.80
N ILE A 323 15.17 -0.39 6.58
CA ILE A 323 14.98 1.06 6.49
C ILE A 323 14.25 1.59 7.73
N ALA A 324 13.09 1.01 8.03
CA ALA A 324 12.27 1.45 9.15
C ALA A 324 11.30 0.36 9.61
N ARG A 325 10.86 0.47 10.86
CA ARG A 325 9.70 -0.21 11.42
C ARG A 325 8.71 0.82 11.93
N VAL A 326 7.44 0.57 11.70
CA VAL A 326 6.33 1.34 12.24
C VAL A 326 5.46 0.41 13.07
N THR A 327 5.08 0.85 14.26
CA THR A 327 4.13 0.12 15.12
C THR A 327 3.04 1.04 15.63
N GLY A 328 1.84 0.52 15.87
CA GLY A 328 0.74 1.28 16.48
C GLY A 328 -0.58 1.21 15.72
N TYR A 329 -1.32 2.32 15.71
CA TYR A 329 -2.59 2.42 14.99
C TYR A 329 -2.33 2.61 13.49
N ILE A 330 -2.79 1.68 12.66
CA ILE A 330 -2.56 1.68 11.21
C ILE A 330 -3.87 1.21 10.56
N GLY A 331 -4.50 2.06 9.75
CA GLY A 331 -5.83 1.79 9.18
C GLY A 331 -6.84 2.89 9.47
N ASN A 332 -8.07 2.69 9.01
CA ASN A 332 -9.13 3.68 9.09
C ASN A 332 -10.35 3.14 9.87
N ASP A 333 -10.86 3.92 10.81
CA ASP A 333 -12.02 3.59 11.63
C ASP A 333 -13.34 3.85 10.90
N GLU A 334 -13.44 4.97 10.15
CA GLU A 334 -14.64 5.36 9.39
C GLU A 334 -14.82 4.46 8.17
N PHE A 335 -13.73 4.24 7.44
CA PHE A 335 -13.66 3.36 6.30
C PHE A 335 -13.11 2.01 6.75
N ALA A 336 -13.72 1.39 7.76
CA ALA A 336 -13.31 0.09 8.24
C ALA A 336 -13.71 -1.03 7.24
N GLY A 337 -12.70 -1.63 6.61
CA GLY A 337 -12.86 -2.71 5.65
C GLY A 337 -12.67 -4.10 6.26
N LYS A 338 -13.20 -5.13 5.58
CA LYS A 338 -12.93 -6.54 5.95
C LYS A 338 -11.65 -7.04 5.32
N THR A 339 -11.39 -6.59 4.09
CA THR A 339 -10.19 -6.98 3.33
C THR A 339 -9.28 -5.79 3.09
N GLN A 340 -8.01 -6.11 2.87
CA GLN A 340 -6.99 -5.20 2.41
C GLN A 340 -6.47 -5.64 1.04
N TYR A 341 -5.95 -4.69 0.28
CA TYR A 341 -5.37 -4.96 -1.02
C TYR A 341 -4.25 -3.97 -1.35
N PHE A 342 -3.38 -4.39 -2.26
CA PHE A 342 -2.33 -3.57 -2.84
C PHE A 342 -2.71 -3.06 -4.25
N LYS A 343 -2.18 -1.89 -4.60
CA LYS A 343 -2.20 -1.32 -5.94
C LYS A 343 -0.85 -0.71 -6.26
N PHE A 344 -0.48 -0.71 -7.53
CA PHE A 344 0.73 -0.08 -8.02
C PHE A 344 0.47 0.63 -9.35
N GLY A 345 1.10 1.77 -9.58
CA GLY A 345 0.92 2.57 -10.79
C GLY A 345 0.74 4.04 -10.48
N HIS A 346 0.31 4.84 -11.45
CA HIS A 346 0.13 6.27 -11.26
C HIS A 346 -1.23 6.56 -10.64
N TYR A 347 -1.24 7.18 -9.46
CA TYR A 347 -2.38 7.97 -8.98
C TYR A 347 -1.88 9.37 -8.61
N ARG A 348 -2.18 10.34 -9.46
CA ARG A 348 -1.62 11.68 -9.32
C ARG A 348 -2.56 12.79 -9.73
N ASP A 349 -2.33 13.97 -9.19
CA ASP A 349 -3.00 15.17 -9.66
C ASP A 349 -2.52 15.51 -11.08
N TYR A 350 -3.40 16.13 -11.87
CA TYR A 350 -3.02 16.70 -13.15
C TYR A 350 -1.91 17.75 -12.99
N ASP A 351 -1.01 17.80 -13.96
CA ASP A 351 0.12 18.76 -13.99
C ASP A 351 0.13 19.55 -15.30
N ARG A 352 0.26 18.85 -16.43
CA ARG A 352 0.44 19.43 -17.77
C ARG A 352 0.25 18.40 -18.87
N ASP A 353 -0.07 18.88 -20.07
CA ASP A 353 -0.32 18.04 -21.25
C ASP A 353 0.95 17.35 -21.79
N ASP A 354 2.14 17.93 -21.62
CA ASP A 354 3.43 17.36 -22.05
C ASP A 354 4.05 16.40 -21.00
N LEU A 355 3.29 16.05 -19.96
CA LEU A 355 3.70 15.03 -19.02
C LEU A 355 3.78 13.67 -19.72
N GLN A 356 4.88 12.96 -19.48
CA GLN A 356 4.98 11.54 -19.75
C GLN A 356 5.87 10.92 -18.69
N SER A 357 5.36 9.97 -17.93
CA SER A 357 6.16 9.21 -16.98
C SER A 357 5.73 7.76 -16.92
N THR A 358 6.71 6.88 -16.71
CA THR A 358 6.51 5.44 -16.64
C THR A 358 7.03 4.92 -15.31
N VAL A 359 6.21 4.15 -14.60
CA VAL A 359 6.67 3.27 -13.53
C VAL A 359 6.79 1.84 -14.08
N TYR A 360 7.98 1.27 -13.96
CA TYR A 360 8.24 -0.12 -14.27
C TYR A 360 8.11 -0.96 -13.01
N LEU A 361 7.44 -2.11 -13.12
CA LEU A 361 7.22 -3.06 -12.03
C LEU A 361 7.69 -4.45 -12.47
N ASP A 362 8.44 -5.12 -11.60
CA ASP A 362 9.01 -6.45 -11.86
C ASP A 362 9.09 -7.25 -10.54
N ARG A 363 9.19 -8.58 -10.62
CA ARG A 363 9.40 -9.52 -9.50
C ARG A 363 8.40 -9.34 -8.35
N PHE A 364 7.12 -9.15 -8.66
CA PHE A 364 6.11 -9.04 -7.62
C PHE A 364 5.90 -10.38 -6.92
N ARG A 365 5.97 -10.36 -5.60
CA ARG A 365 5.67 -11.48 -4.70
C ARG A 365 4.83 -10.97 -3.55
N ARG A 366 3.89 -11.79 -3.12
CA ARG A 366 3.12 -11.58 -1.90
C ARG A 366 2.78 -12.91 -1.27
N GLY A 367 2.84 -13.00 0.05
CA GLY A 367 2.37 -14.18 0.78
C GLY A 367 2.22 -13.95 2.28
N PRO A 368 1.69 -14.93 3.01
CA PRO A 368 1.58 -14.87 4.48
C PRO A 368 2.93 -14.97 5.19
N HIS A 369 3.98 -15.47 4.54
CA HIS A 369 5.30 -15.67 5.13
C HIS A 369 6.39 -14.92 4.39
N ARG A 370 7.44 -14.54 5.14
CA ARG A 370 8.65 -13.93 4.56
C ARG A 370 9.25 -14.78 3.44
N SER A 371 9.28 -16.11 3.59
CA SER A 371 9.81 -17.04 2.60
C SER A 371 9.07 -17.00 1.26
N ASP A 372 7.83 -16.51 1.23
CA ASP A 372 7.04 -16.39 0.01
C ASP A 372 7.48 -15.18 -0.85
N VAL A 373 8.29 -14.28 -0.28
CA VAL A 373 8.74 -13.01 -0.90
C VAL A 373 10.25 -12.80 -0.82
N ASP A 374 10.99 -13.84 -0.43
CA ASP A 374 12.44 -13.75 -0.24
C ASP A 374 13.24 -13.74 -1.55
#